data_AF-A0A0H1BHX9-F1
#
_entry.id   AF-A0A0H1BHX9-F1
#
_cell.length_a   1.000
_cell.length_b   1.000
_cell.length_c   1.000
_cell.angle_alpha   90.00
_cell.angle_beta   90.00
_cell.angle_gamma   90.00
#
_symmetry.space_group_name_H-M   'P 1'
#
loop_
_entity.id
_entity.type
_entity.pdbx_description
1 polymer ?
#
loop_
_entity_poly.entity_id
_entity_poly.type
_entity_poly.pdbx_seq_one_letter_code
_entity_poly.pdbx_strand_id
1 'polypeptide(L)'
;MSTSSGSSVQLTPSSSPIPYKSTNKTKNADSNEIDNAKPRHEAPHSPPQPTPKLRLHLQDLTHPATKSFINLISDPNAAINTALANIVTYLYTSPPKRDQSRNSSSSSSSHAPRTYPHFNPSLPATRSVTFIIRDMPGVAYTTGTELDSDHKEIHFSLSYISTVSNTFADAARELLGVITHELVHCYQHTRPQSRPGAEELKKKKKMKKKKNKKDKSGQAIPNPPSGLIEGIADFVRLKAGLVPPHWKRPMSKAERGGRWDQGYQITAFFLEWIEDVRVGEGAVGMLNDRLLRVGYVGESDGNGGDEDDGDDGEDTDDGDDEDHGDDEEDQEGAGVMTDDEYLAKRGFWRGLFGADALELWEQYGEYLDALKVS
;
A
#
# COMPACT_ATOMS: atom_id res chain seq x y z
N MET A 1 14.63 -72.18 -18.09
CA MET A 1 15.56 -71.21 -18.67
C MET A 1 15.04 -69.82 -18.33
N SER A 2 15.70 -69.15 -17.39
CA SER A 2 15.28 -67.87 -16.83
C SER A 2 15.74 -66.73 -17.73
N THR A 3 14.81 -65.87 -18.15
CA THR A 3 15.13 -64.63 -18.85
C THR A 3 15.34 -63.51 -17.83
N SER A 4 16.49 -62.84 -17.96
CA SER A 4 16.99 -61.79 -17.09
C SER A 4 16.16 -60.50 -17.24
N SER A 5 15.61 -60.00 -16.13
CA SER A 5 15.09 -58.63 -16.03
C SER A 5 16.25 -57.66 -15.85
N GLY A 6 16.59 -56.95 -16.92
CA GLY A 6 17.47 -55.78 -16.84
C GLY A 6 16.78 -54.66 -16.10
N SER A 7 17.16 -54.43 -14.84
CA SER A 7 16.73 -53.25 -14.09
C SER A 7 17.50 -52.03 -14.60
N SER A 8 16.79 -51.03 -15.14
CA SER A 8 17.36 -49.73 -15.50
C SER A 8 17.82 -49.03 -14.22
N VAL A 9 19.14 -48.86 -14.07
CA VAL A 9 19.71 -48.09 -12.96
C VAL A 9 19.45 -46.62 -13.24
N GLN A 10 18.43 -46.06 -12.59
CA GLN A 10 18.14 -44.64 -12.62
C GLN A 10 19.22 -43.91 -11.82
N LEU A 11 20.21 -43.35 -12.53
CA LEU A 11 21.25 -42.52 -11.94
C LEU A 11 20.61 -41.24 -11.41
N THR A 12 20.57 -41.11 -10.08
CA THR A 12 20.25 -39.82 -9.44
C THR A 12 21.48 -38.91 -9.54
N PRO A 13 21.33 -37.65 -9.94
CA PRO A 13 22.47 -36.73 -10.01
C PRO A 13 23.02 -36.50 -8.61
N SER A 14 24.32 -36.75 -8.43
CA SER A 14 25.06 -36.40 -7.22
C SER A 14 25.36 -34.90 -7.20
N SER A 15 25.43 -34.32 -6.00
CA SER A 15 25.78 -32.90 -5.83
C SER A 15 27.16 -32.63 -6.43
N SER A 16 27.29 -31.56 -7.21
CA SER A 16 28.59 -31.15 -7.75
C SER A 16 29.57 -30.84 -6.61
N PRO A 17 30.81 -31.34 -6.65
CA PRO A 17 31.78 -31.11 -5.59
C PRO A 17 32.12 -29.63 -5.46
N ILE A 18 32.16 -29.12 -4.23
CA ILE A 18 32.63 -27.77 -3.92
C ILE A 18 34.14 -27.71 -4.22
N PRO A 19 34.64 -26.76 -5.02
CA PRO A 19 36.07 -26.59 -5.22
C PRO A 19 36.79 -26.36 -3.87
N TYR A 20 37.84 -27.13 -3.60
CA TYR A 20 38.65 -27.01 -2.38
C TYR A 20 39.24 -25.58 -2.28
N LYS A 21 38.94 -24.87 -1.19
CA LYS A 21 39.63 -23.62 -0.84
C LYS A 21 41.01 -23.95 -0.28
N SER A 22 42.07 -23.63 -1.00
CA SER A 22 43.41 -23.49 -0.42
C SER A 22 43.36 -22.32 0.57
N THR A 23 43.50 -22.62 1.87
CA THR A 23 43.37 -21.62 2.94
C THR A 23 44.68 -20.87 3.14
N ASN A 24 44.73 -19.61 2.71
CA ASN A 24 45.70 -18.66 3.27
C ASN A 24 45.06 -17.97 4.49
N LYS A 25 45.49 -18.41 5.68
CA LYS A 25 45.26 -17.72 6.94
C LYS A 25 45.77 -16.28 6.85
N THR A 26 44.89 -15.31 7.04
CA THR A 26 45.28 -13.96 7.45
C THR A 26 44.48 -13.57 8.69
N LYS A 27 45.18 -12.88 9.58
CA LYS A 27 44.92 -12.73 11.01
C LYS A 27 43.86 -11.68 11.30
N ASN A 28 43.19 -11.87 12.43
CA ASN A 28 42.33 -10.91 13.14
C ASN A 28 42.99 -9.53 13.30
N ALA A 29 42.16 -8.49 13.24
CA ALA A 29 42.44 -7.19 13.84
C ALA A 29 41.21 -6.75 14.66
N ASP A 30 41.50 -6.28 15.87
CA ASP A 30 40.58 -6.00 16.97
C ASP A 30 39.60 -4.86 16.70
N SER A 31 38.41 -5.03 17.24
CA SER A 31 37.40 -3.99 17.50
C SER A 31 37.72 -3.24 18.79
N ASN A 32 37.74 -1.91 18.74
CA ASN A 32 37.49 -1.05 19.90
C ASN A 32 37.06 0.34 19.41
N GLU A 33 35.82 0.74 19.70
CA GLU A 33 35.53 2.13 20.04
C GLU A 33 34.25 2.23 20.89
N ILE A 34 34.37 3.00 21.96
CA ILE A 34 33.42 3.16 23.07
C ILE A 34 32.57 4.41 22.82
N ASP A 35 31.31 4.30 23.25
CA ASP A 35 30.28 5.31 23.45
C ASP A 35 30.72 6.78 23.58
N ASN A 36 29.93 7.65 22.95
CA ASN A 36 29.61 8.93 23.58
C ASN A 36 28.15 9.33 23.31
N ALA A 37 27.31 9.11 24.32
CA ALA A 37 25.90 9.48 24.34
C ALA A 37 25.75 11.01 24.54
N LYS A 38 24.98 11.64 23.65
CA LYS A 38 24.37 12.97 23.85
C LYS A 38 22.86 12.86 23.65
N PRO A 39 22.06 13.72 24.31
CA PRO A 39 20.68 13.41 24.66
C PRO A 39 19.81 13.31 23.41
N ARG A 40 19.16 12.14 23.25
CA ARG A 40 18.25 11.85 22.16
C ARG A 40 17.03 12.76 22.30
N HIS A 41 16.86 13.69 21.36
CA HIS A 41 15.51 14.01 20.91
C HIS A 41 14.86 12.69 20.50
N GLU A 42 13.70 12.36 21.06
CA GLU A 42 12.98 11.12 20.76
C GLU A 42 12.87 10.99 19.23
N ALA A 43 13.56 9.98 18.68
CA ALA A 43 13.51 9.71 17.26
C ALA A 43 12.05 9.41 16.85
N PRO A 44 11.65 9.74 15.62
CA PRO A 44 10.36 9.34 15.09
C PRO A 44 10.08 7.86 15.41
N HIS A 45 8.86 7.54 15.84
CA HIS A 45 8.47 6.16 16.15
C HIS A 45 8.29 5.39 14.84
N SER A 46 9.38 4.98 14.21
CA SER A 46 9.37 4.11 13.03
C SER A 46 9.70 2.66 13.42
N PRO A 47 9.04 1.65 12.84
CA PRO A 47 9.40 0.26 13.06
C PRO A 47 10.76 -0.04 12.39
N PRO A 48 11.47 -1.10 12.81
CA PRO A 48 12.66 -1.55 12.09
C PRO A 48 12.30 -1.92 10.65
N GLN A 49 13.25 -1.73 9.73
CA GLN A 49 13.09 -2.12 8.34
C GLN A 49 12.80 -3.64 8.24
N PRO A 50 11.79 -4.06 7.46
CA PRO A 50 11.51 -5.48 7.28
C PRO A 50 12.65 -6.16 6.50
N THR A 51 12.91 -7.43 6.83
CA THR A 51 13.93 -8.26 6.17
C THR A 51 13.28 -9.52 5.57
N PRO A 52 12.39 -9.40 4.58
CA PRO A 52 11.78 -10.55 3.94
C PRO A 52 12.84 -11.37 3.21
N LYS A 53 12.57 -12.66 2.99
CA LYS A 53 13.38 -13.42 2.03
C LYS A 53 13.14 -12.90 0.62
N LEU A 54 14.18 -12.43 -0.05
CA LEU A 54 14.11 -11.95 -1.43
C LEU A 54 14.53 -13.05 -2.41
N ARG A 55 13.82 -13.16 -3.52
CA ARG A 55 14.15 -14.06 -4.64
C ARG A 55 14.03 -13.31 -5.95
N LEU A 56 14.90 -13.63 -6.90
CA LEU A 56 14.84 -13.13 -8.28
C LEU A 56 14.82 -14.33 -9.23
N HIS A 57 13.77 -14.42 -10.04
CA HIS A 57 13.61 -15.42 -11.09
C HIS A 57 13.66 -14.70 -12.44
N LEU A 58 14.65 -15.04 -13.26
CA LEU A 58 14.74 -14.62 -14.65
C LEU A 58 14.20 -15.77 -15.50
N GLN A 59 12.96 -15.64 -16.00
CA GLN A 59 12.29 -16.77 -16.68
C GLN A 59 12.87 -17.06 -18.07
N ASP A 60 13.41 -16.05 -18.75
CA ASP A 60 13.99 -16.18 -20.08
C ASP A 60 15.32 -15.42 -20.18
N LEU A 61 16.44 -16.14 -20.16
CA LEU A 61 17.78 -15.56 -20.34
C LEU A 61 18.12 -15.24 -21.80
N THR A 62 17.36 -15.77 -22.76
CA THR A 62 17.57 -15.54 -24.20
C THR A 62 16.91 -14.25 -24.68
N HIS A 63 15.91 -13.76 -23.95
CA HIS A 63 15.28 -12.48 -24.22
C HIS A 63 16.26 -11.30 -23.96
N PRO A 64 16.51 -10.40 -24.94
CA PRO A 64 17.48 -9.31 -24.80
C PRO A 64 17.23 -8.38 -23.61
N ALA A 65 15.95 -8.13 -23.27
CA ALA A 65 15.58 -7.28 -22.14
C ALA A 65 16.01 -7.84 -20.78
N THR A 66 16.23 -9.16 -20.65
CA THR A 66 16.78 -9.75 -19.42
C THR A 66 18.21 -9.27 -19.17
N LYS A 67 19.02 -9.19 -20.24
CA LYS A 67 20.36 -8.59 -20.16
C LYS A 67 20.28 -7.11 -19.81
N SER A 68 19.34 -6.38 -20.41
CA SER A 68 19.11 -4.96 -20.07
C SER A 68 18.77 -4.78 -18.59
N PHE A 69 17.86 -5.60 -18.05
CA PHE A 69 17.51 -5.58 -16.63
C PHE A 69 18.72 -5.80 -15.72
N ILE A 70 19.53 -6.83 -15.97
CA ILE A 70 20.74 -7.12 -15.18
C ILE A 70 21.72 -5.95 -15.21
N ASN A 71 21.87 -5.28 -16.35
CA ASN A 71 22.80 -4.15 -16.49
C ASN A 71 22.28 -2.88 -15.81
N LEU A 72 20.98 -2.61 -15.91
CA LEU A 72 20.35 -1.42 -15.34
C LEU A 72 20.18 -1.53 -13.82
N ILE A 73 19.88 -2.74 -13.32
CA ILE A 73 19.72 -3.05 -11.90
C ILE A 73 20.83 -4.02 -11.47
N SER A 74 22.04 -3.48 -11.34
CA SER A 74 23.25 -4.27 -11.06
C SER A 74 23.28 -4.90 -9.66
N ASP A 75 22.65 -4.26 -8.67
CA ASP A 75 22.43 -4.83 -7.33
C ASP A 75 20.94 -4.75 -6.95
N PRO A 76 20.14 -5.75 -7.37
CA PRO A 76 18.72 -5.81 -7.03
C PRO A 76 18.47 -5.83 -5.53
N ASN A 77 19.36 -6.45 -4.74
CA ASN A 77 19.18 -6.51 -3.29
C ASN A 77 19.33 -5.11 -2.66
N ALA A 78 20.34 -4.34 -3.03
CA ALA A 78 20.50 -2.97 -2.55
C ALA A 78 19.33 -2.07 -3.01
N ALA A 79 18.88 -2.21 -4.26
CA ALA A 79 17.72 -1.49 -4.78
C ALA A 79 16.44 -1.76 -3.98
N ILE A 80 16.14 -3.04 -3.72
CA ILE A 80 14.97 -3.44 -2.93
C ILE A 80 15.08 -2.94 -1.49
N ASN A 81 16.25 -3.04 -0.85
CA ASN A 81 16.42 -2.54 0.52
C ASN A 81 16.26 -1.01 0.60
N THR A 82 16.67 -0.27 -0.43
CA THR A 82 16.42 1.18 -0.53
C THR A 82 14.92 1.46 -0.64
N ALA A 83 14.18 0.70 -1.45
CA ALA A 83 12.73 0.81 -1.54
C ALA A 83 12.02 0.46 -0.21
N LEU A 84 12.47 -0.59 0.50
CA LEU A 84 11.95 -0.94 1.83
C LEU A 84 12.19 0.19 2.85
N ALA A 85 13.36 0.83 2.83
CA ALA A 85 13.65 1.98 3.67
C ALA A 85 12.68 3.14 3.38
N ASN A 86 12.45 3.46 2.10
CA ASN A 86 11.49 4.50 1.70
C ASN A 86 10.06 4.17 2.13
N ILE A 87 9.62 2.92 2.00
CA ILE A 87 8.31 2.47 2.50
C ILE A 87 8.18 2.73 4.00
N VAL A 88 9.19 2.37 4.79
CA VAL A 88 9.18 2.61 6.24
C VAL A 88 9.14 4.09 6.56
N THR A 89 9.97 4.90 5.88
CA THR A 89 10.01 6.35 6.04
C THR A 89 8.64 6.96 5.79
N TYR A 90 8.02 6.69 4.63
CA TYR A 90 6.85 7.43 4.19
C TYR A 90 5.50 6.85 4.62
N LEU A 91 5.42 5.56 4.96
CA LEU A 91 4.16 4.91 5.38
C LEU A 91 4.13 4.49 6.85
N TYR A 92 5.28 4.43 7.52
CA TYR A 92 5.39 3.85 8.87
C TYR A 92 6.15 4.71 9.87
N THR A 93 6.53 5.93 9.51
CA THR A 93 7.15 6.86 10.46
C THR A 93 6.07 7.74 11.07
N SER A 94 5.76 7.51 12.35
CA SER A 94 4.90 8.43 13.09
C SER A 94 5.73 9.60 13.64
N PRO A 95 5.33 10.85 13.36
CA PRO A 95 5.96 12.01 14.00
C PRO A 95 5.81 11.96 15.53
N PRO A 96 6.68 12.66 16.29
CA PRO A 96 6.58 12.75 17.74
C PRO A 96 5.25 13.41 18.18
N LYS A 97 4.69 12.94 19.30
CA LYS A 97 3.55 13.63 19.94
C LYS A 97 4.01 15.01 20.38
N ARG A 98 3.46 16.07 19.78
CA ARG A 98 3.63 17.42 20.34
C ARG A 98 2.85 17.48 21.65
N ASP A 99 3.53 17.82 22.75
CA ASP A 99 2.89 18.06 24.05
C ASP A 99 1.83 19.16 23.92
N GLN A 100 0.55 18.77 23.95
CA GLN A 100 -0.58 19.69 23.90
C GLN A 100 -0.79 20.44 25.23
N SER A 101 0.12 20.27 26.21
CA SER A 101 -0.06 20.77 27.58
C SER A 101 0.34 22.24 27.80
N ARG A 102 0.89 22.96 26.82
CA ARG A 102 1.48 24.28 27.08
C ARG A 102 0.66 25.53 26.75
N ASN A 103 -0.47 25.43 26.05
CA ASN A 103 -1.27 26.62 25.68
C ASN A 103 -2.77 26.50 25.96
N SER A 104 -3.17 25.81 27.04
CA SER A 104 -4.54 25.91 27.60
C SER A 104 -4.72 27.18 28.45
N SER A 105 -4.25 28.32 27.94
CA SER A 105 -4.65 29.62 28.46
C SER A 105 -4.74 30.60 27.29
N SER A 106 -6.00 30.90 26.94
CA SER A 106 -6.50 32.01 26.14
C SER A 106 -7.05 31.71 24.74
N SER A 107 -8.26 32.23 24.56
CA SER A 107 -9.06 32.41 23.34
C SER A 107 -9.91 31.23 22.85
N SER A 108 -11.18 31.35 23.21
CA SER A 108 -12.34 30.97 22.42
C SER A 108 -12.16 31.29 20.93
N SER A 109 -11.77 30.30 20.13
CA SER A 109 -11.99 30.32 18.69
C SER A 109 -12.57 28.97 18.30
N SER A 110 -13.69 29.00 17.59
CA SER A 110 -14.44 27.86 17.05
C SER A 110 -13.73 27.23 15.84
N HIS A 111 -12.44 26.91 15.98
CA HIS A 111 -11.69 26.18 14.97
C HIS A 111 -11.47 24.75 15.47
N ALA A 112 -11.83 23.78 14.63
CA ALA A 112 -11.65 22.37 14.89
C ALA A 112 -10.20 22.07 15.34
N PRO A 113 -9.99 21.15 16.30
CA PRO A 113 -8.66 20.83 16.80
C PRO A 113 -7.74 20.43 15.63
N ARG A 114 -6.56 21.05 15.55
CA ARG A 114 -5.53 20.67 14.57
C ARG A 114 -5.10 19.23 14.87
N THR A 115 -5.48 18.29 14.01
CA THR A 115 -4.97 16.91 14.04
C THR A 115 -3.49 16.93 13.69
N TYR A 116 -2.63 16.64 14.65
CA TYR A 116 -1.20 16.43 14.39
C TYR A 116 -0.96 14.96 14.08
N PRO A 117 -0.23 14.62 12.99
CA PRO A 117 -0.06 13.23 12.65
C PRO A 117 0.66 12.43 13.71
N HIS A 118 -0.01 11.39 14.21
CA HIS A 118 0.57 10.42 15.12
C HIS A 118 -0.20 9.09 15.06
N PHE A 119 0.51 7.98 14.94
CA PHE A 119 -0.05 6.63 14.90
C PHE A 119 0.96 5.61 15.46
N ASN A 120 0.54 4.37 15.72
CA ASN A 120 1.45 3.30 16.13
C ASN A 120 1.68 2.35 14.95
N PRO A 121 2.80 2.46 14.22
CA PRO A 121 2.98 1.75 12.96
C PRO A 121 2.96 0.23 13.13
N SER A 122 2.30 -0.44 12.20
CA SER A 122 2.27 -1.91 12.11
C SER A 122 2.51 -2.34 10.67
N LEU A 123 3.66 -2.93 10.39
CA LEU A 123 3.98 -3.49 9.06
C LEU A 123 3.19 -4.78 8.80
N PRO A 124 2.78 -5.06 7.55
CA PRO A 124 2.35 -6.41 7.18
C PRO A 124 3.45 -7.45 7.41
N ALA A 125 3.03 -8.67 7.73
CA ALA A 125 3.91 -9.79 8.04
C ALA A 125 4.53 -10.45 6.79
N THR A 126 4.82 -9.68 5.74
CA THR A 126 5.37 -10.17 4.47
C THR A 126 6.68 -10.92 4.72
N ARG A 127 6.65 -12.25 4.55
CA ARG A 127 7.76 -13.17 4.84
C ARG A 127 8.72 -13.31 3.67
N SER A 128 8.23 -13.21 2.44
CA SER A 128 9.09 -13.23 1.26
C SER A 128 8.50 -12.49 0.08
N VAL A 129 9.38 -11.95 -0.77
CA VAL A 129 9.01 -11.32 -2.04
C VAL A 129 9.83 -11.99 -3.14
N THR A 130 9.15 -12.52 -4.15
CA THR A 130 9.77 -13.12 -5.34
C THR A 130 9.54 -12.21 -6.54
N PHE A 131 10.61 -11.67 -7.10
CA PHE A 131 10.59 -10.91 -8.34
C PHE A 131 10.70 -11.88 -9.51
N ILE A 132 9.75 -11.84 -10.42
CA ILE A 132 9.64 -12.74 -11.57
C ILE A 132 9.71 -11.89 -12.83
N ILE A 133 10.89 -11.87 -13.46
CA ILE A 133 11.11 -11.16 -14.71
C ILE A 133 10.73 -12.11 -15.85
N ARG A 134 9.65 -11.79 -16.57
CA ARG A 134 9.06 -12.67 -17.59
C ARG A 134 8.43 -11.89 -18.73
N ASP A 135 8.21 -12.56 -19.85
CA ASP A 135 7.45 -11.97 -20.93
C ASP A 135 5.95 -11.96 -20.58
N MET A 136 5.35 -10.78 -20.68
CA MET A 136 3.95 -10.50 -20.36
C MET A 136 3.54 -9.13 -20.92
N PRO A 137 2.24 -8.89 -21.15
CA PRO A 137 1.74 -7.54 -21.42
C PRO A 137 1.81 -6.67 -20.15
N GLY A 138 1.62 -5.36 -20.34
CA GLY A 138 1.61 -4.39 -19.25
C GLY A 138 3.02 -4.12 -18.68
N VAL A 139 3.05 -3.54 -17.47
CA VAL A 139 4.26 -3.04 -16.81
C VAL A 139 4.75 -4.03 -15.76
N ALA A 140 4.01 -4.14 -14.67
CA ALA A 140 4.24 -5.08 -13.58
C ALA A 140 2.92 -5.28 -12.82
N TYR A 141 2.90 -6.26 -11.93
CA TYR A 141 1.84 -6.40 -10.92
C TYR A 141 2.34 -7.18 -9.71
N THR A 142 1.68 -6.93 -8.58
CA THR A 142 1.94 -7.61 -7.31
C THR A 142 0.79 -8.52 -6.94
N THR A 143 1.10 -9.73 -6.48
CA THR A 143 0.11 -10.70 -6.00
C THR A 143 0.64 -11.48 -4.79
N GLY A 144 -0.25 -12.18 -4.08
CA GLY A 144 0.12 -13.20 -3.11
C GLY A 144 0.36 -14.55 -3.78
N THR A 145 1.10 -15.44 -3.11
CA THR A 145 1.22 -16.84 -3.56
C THR A 145 -0.02 -17.66 -3.18
N GLU A 146 -0.14 -18.86 -3.76
CA GLU A 146 -1.14 -19.85 -3.37
C GLU A 146 -1.00 -20.33 -1.91
N LEU A 147 0.19 -20.21 -1.30
CA LEU A 147 0.42 -20.61 0.09
C LEU A 147 -0.37 -19.70 1.04
N ASP A 148 -0.14 -18.39 0.94
CA ASP A 148 -0.79 -17.35 1.72
C ASP A 148 -0.41 -15.95 1.19
N SER A 149 -1.08 -14.92 1.76
CA SER A 149 -0.88 -13.52 1.40
C SER A 149 0.41 -12.90 1.97
N ASP A 150 1.19 -13.60 2.80
CA ASP A 150 2.45 -13.09 3.35
C ASP A 150 3.64 -13.41 2.45
N HIS A 151 3.46 -14.32 1.49
CA HIS A 151 4.42 -14.56 0.43
C HIS A 151 3.93 -13.82 -0.82
N LYS A 152 4.73 -12.89 -1.30
CA LYS A 152 4.40 -12.01 -2.41
C LYS A 152 5.19 -12.37 -3.65
N GLU A 153 4.58 -12.12 -4.80
CA GLU A 153 5.20 -12.19 -6.11
C GLU A 153 5.02 -10.85 -6.81
N ILE A 154 6.10 -10.36 -7.41
CA ILE A 154 6.10 -9.18 -8.26
C ILE A 154 6.51 -9.66 -9.65
N HIS A 155 5.58 -9.61 -10.60
CA HIS A 155 5.86 -9.97 -11.99
C HIS A 155 6.23 -8.72 -12.77
N PHE A 156 7.39 -8.71 -13.40
CA PHE A 156 7.91 -7.56 -14.14
C PHE A 156 8.08 -7.92 -15.62
N SER A 157 7.42 -7.14 -16.48
CA SER A 157 7.35 -7.35 -17.92
C SER A 157 8.69 -7.13 -18.64
N LEU A 158 9.15 -8.18 -19.33
CA LEU A 158 10.27 -8.07 -20.26
C LEU A 158 9.98 -7.17 -21.46
N SER A 159 8.72 -7.12 -21.93
CA SER A 159 8.30 -6.24 -23.03
C SER A 159 8.38 -4.76 -22.61
N TYR A 160 8.00 -4.45 -21.37
CA TYR A 160 8.15 -3.11 -20.80
C TYR A 160 9.61 -2.74 -20.55
N ILE A 161 10.42 -3.64 -19.97
CA ILE A 161 11.86 -3.41 -19.78
C ILE A 161 12.53 -3.12 -21.14
N SER A 162 12.17 -3.86 -22.19
CA SER A 162 12.65 -3.59 -23.55
C SER A 162 12.29 -2.17 -24.01
N THR A 163 11.03 -1.76 -23.81
CA THR A 163 10.55 -0.42 -24.18
C THR A 163 11.33 0.66 -23.45
N VAL A 164 11.40 0.60 -22.13
CA VAL A 164 12.09 1.58 -21.29
C VAL A 164 13.57 1.66 -21.64
N SER A 165 14.25 0.51 -21.81
CA SER A 165 15.67 0.46 -22.15
C SER A 165 16.01 1.15 -23.47
N ASN A 166 15.05 1.24 -24.40
CA ASN A 166 15.25 1.84 -25.72
C ASN A 166 14.72 3.28 -25.83
N THR A 167 13.82 3.70 -24.95
CA THR A 167 13.09 4.96 -25.11
C THR A 167 13.38 5.98 -24.02
N PHE A 168 13.77 5.56 -22.82
CA PHE A 168 13.93 6.47 -21.68
C PHE A 168 15.40 6.87 -21.52
N ALA A 169 15.63 8.16 -21.27
CA ALA A 169 16.99 8.68 -21.02
C ALA A 169 17.62 8.08 -19.76
N ASP A 170 16.82 7.85 -18.72
CA ASP A 170 17.22 7.19 -17.48
C ASP A 170 16.35 5.95 -17.24
N ALA A 171 16.63 4.90 -18.00
CA ALA A 171 15.93 3.62 -17.90
C ALA A 171 16.06 2.98 -16.51
N ALA A 172 17.22 3.11 -15.85
CA ALA A 172 17.44 2.52 -14.53
C ALA A 172 16.51 3.14 -13.49
N ARG A 173 16.37 4.47 -13.49
CA ARG A 173 15.47 5.19 -12.59
C ARG A 173 14.00 4.80 -12.78
N GLU A 174 13.55 4.58 -14.02
CA GLU A 174 12.20 4.09 -14.28
C GLU A 174 11.99 2.69 -13.69
N LEU A 175 12.91 1.75 -13.96
CA LEU A 175 12.80 0.39 -13.43
C LEU A 175 12.83 0.36 -11.90
N LEU A 176 13.66 1.19 -11.27
CA LEU A 176 13.66 1.37 -9.81
C LEU A 176 12.34 1.94 -9.29
N GLY A 177 11.73 2.85 -10.04
CA GLY A 177 10.41 3.42 -9.73
C GLY A 177 9.31 2.36 -9.74
N VAL A 178 9.27 1.51 -10.77
CA VAL A 178 8.32 0.39 -10.84
C VAL A 178 8.57 -0.63 -9.72
N ILE A 179 9.83 -0.99 -9.44
CA ILE A 179 10.16 -1.88 -8.31
C ILE A 179 9.65 -1.28 -6.99
N THR A 180 9.84 0.02 -6.79
CA THR A 180 9.39 0.70 -5.57
C THR A 180 7.87 0.69 -5.46
N HIS A 181 7.16 1.03 -6.54
CA HIS A 181 5.70 1.01 -6.62
C HIS A 181 5.13 -0.38 -6.26
N GLU A 182 5.58 -1.43 -6.94
CA GLU A 182 5.11 -2.80 -6.71
C GLU A 182 5.44 -3.30 -5.30
N LEU A 183 6.62 -2.94 -4.78
CA LEU A 183 7.00 -3.30 -3.43
C LEU A 183 6.12 -2.60 -2.38
N VAL A 184 5.58 -1.41 -2.65
CA VAL A 184 4.61 -0.77 -1.76
C VAL A 184 3.35 -1.62 -1.62
N HIS A 185 2.83 -2.24 -2.70
CA HIS A 185 1.68 -3.14 -2.60
C HIS A 185 1.94 -4.37 -1.69
N CYS A 186 3.19 -4.77 -1.51
CA CYS A 186 3.56 -5.82 -0.57
C CYS A 186 3.42 -5.40 0.90
N TYR A 187 3.45 -4.10 1.19
CA TYR A 187 3.50 -3.55 2.53
C TYR A 187 2.36 -2.59 2.87
N GLN A 188 1.65 -1.99 1.93
CA GLN A 188 0.53 -1.11 2.24
C GLN A 188 -0.69 -1.90 2.76
N HIS A 189 -1.50 -1.24 3.57
CA HIS A 189 -2.75 -1.80 4.07
C HIS A 189 -3.91 -1.45 3.15
N THR A 190 -4.85 -2.37 3.02
CA THR A 190 -6.07 -2.14 2.21
C THR A 190 -7.34 -2.31 3.05
N ARG A 191 -7.27 -3.08 4.14
CA ARG A 191 -8.39 -3.34 5.04
C ARG A 191 -7.92 -3.98 6.34
N PRO A 192 -8.78 -3.99 7.39
CA PRO A 192 -8.51 -4.77 8.59
C PRO A 192 -8.47 -6.27 8.29
N GLN A 193 -7.44 -6.95 8.81
CA GLN A 193 -7.38 -8.40 8.75
C GLN A 193 -8.51 -9.00 9.61
N SER A 194 -9.23 -9.98 9.05
CA SER A 194 -10.23 -10.71 9.81
C SER A 194 -9.53 -11.47 10.94
N ARG A 195 -9.88 -11.16 12.21
CA ARG A 195 -9.28 -11.82 13.39
C ARG A 195 -9.28 -13.35 13.18
N PRO A 196 -8.12 -14.03 13.32
CA PRO A 196 -8.06 -15.49 13.27
C PRO A 196 -9.01 -16.05 14.34
N GLY A 197 -10.07 -16.73 13.91
CA GLY A 197 -11.12 -17.26 14.79
C GLY A 197 -12.54 -16.78 14.43
N ALA A 198 -12.70 -15.61 13.80
CA ALA A 198 -14.02 -15.14 13.36
C ALA A 198 -14.56 -15.99 12.19
N GLU A 199 -13.70 -16.40 11.26
CA GLU A 199 -13.99 -17.33 10.16
C GLU A 199 -14.45 -18.71 10.65
N GLU A 200 -13.77 -19.26 11.67
CA GLU A 200 -14.10 -20.57 12.24
C GLU A 200 -15.42 -20.54 13.04
N LEU A 201 -15.69 -19.43 13.76
CA LEU A 201 -16.98 -19.18 14.39
C LEU A 201 -18.10 -18.95 13.37
N LYS A 202 -17.81 -18.28 12.24
CA LYS A 202 -18.77 -18.10 11.14
C LYS A 202 -19.10 -19.44 10.49
N LYS A 203 -18.13 -20.34 10.26
CA LYS A 203 -18.37 -21.72 9.78
C LYS A 203 -19.25 -22.52 10.76
N LYS A 204 -18.98 -22.44 12.06
CA LYS A 204 -19.81 -23.09 13.11
C LYS A 204 -21.21 -22.48 13.22
N LYS A 205 -21.37 -21.16 13.03
CA LYS A 205 -22.69 -20.48 12.99
C LYS A 205 -23.47 -20.76 11.70
N LYS A 206 -22.80 -20.92 10.54
CA LYS A 206 -23.44 -21.28 9.25
C LYS A 206 -24.04 -22.70 9.28
N MET A 207 -23.43 -23.63 10.02
CA MET A 207 -24.02 -24.96 10.27
C MET A 207 -25.18 -24.94 11.28
N LYS A 208 -25.30 -23.91 12.13
CA LYS A 208 -26.33 -23.84 13.18
C LYS A 208 -27.52 -22.95 12.83
N LYS A 209 -27.42 -22.07 11.82
CA LYS A 209 -28.48 -21.14 11.40
C LYS A 209 -29.09 -21.56 10.05
N LYS A 210 -29.66 -22.77 10.00
CA LYS A 210 -30.65 -23.18 9.00
C LYS A 210 -32.06 -23.17 9.63
N LYS A 211 -32.40 -22.05 10.28
CA LYS A 211 -33.75 -21.65 10.69
C LYS A 211 -33.66 -20.20 11.19
N ASN A 212 -34.57 -19.36 10.72
CA ASN A 212 -34.71 -17.91 10.97
C ASN A 212 -33.81 -17.00 10.13
N LYS A 213 -34.31 -16.72 8.92
CA LYS A 213 -33.95 -15.58 8.06
C LYS A 213 -34.82 -14.39 8.51
N LYS A 214 -34.22 -13.46 9.24
CA LYS A 214 -34.56 -12.03 9.20
C LYS A 214 -33.33 -11.23 9.60
N ASP A 215 -33.11 -10.16 8.87
CA ASP A 215 -31.90 -9.40 8.60
C ASP A 215 -31.14 -8.89 9.82
N LYS A 216 -29.84 -9.20 9.86
CA LYS A 216 -28.76 -8.34 10.36
C LYS A 216 -27.52 -8.70 9.53
N SER A 217 -27.44 -8.16 8.33
CA SER A 217 -26.22 -8.17 7.53
C SER A 217 -25.19 -7.33 8.29
N GLY A 218 -24.17 -7.97 8.86
CA GLY A 218 -22.95 -7.24 9.18
C GLY A 218 -22.36 -6.80 7.84
N GLN A 219 -22.50 -5.51 7.50
CA GLN A 219 -21.96 -4.95 6.26
C GLN A 219 -20.47 -5.29 6.19
N ALA A 220 -20.05 -5.88 5.07
CA ALA A 220 -18.65 -6.10 4.79
C ALA A 220 -17.97 -4.73 4.63
N ILE A 221 -16.79 -4.56 5.21
CA ILE A 221 -15.97 -3.35 5.00
C ILE A 221 -15.64 -3.28 3.49
N PRO A 222 -16.01 -2.21 2.77
CA PRO A 222 -15.76 -2.10 1.35
C PRO A 222 -14.25 -1.92 1.09
N ASN A 223 -13.83 -2.24 -0.13
CA ASN A 223 -12.46 -1.97 -0.54
C ASN A 223 -12.27 -0.46 -0.76
N PRO A 224 -11.09 0.08 -0.45
CA PRO A 224 -10.75 1.43 -0.86
C PRO A 224 -10.76 1.56 -2.40
N PRO A 225 -11.02 2.76 -2.95
CA PRO A 225 -10.91 3.02 -4.38
C PRO A 225 -9.53 2.60 -4.91
N SER A 226 -9.49 1.95 -6.08
CA SER A 226 -8.24 1.51 -6.70
C SER A 226 -7.26 2.66 -6.86
N GLY A 227 -7.72 3.85 -7.27
CA GLY A 227 -6.86 5.01 -7.42
C GLY A 227 -6.26 5.55 -6.12
N LEU A 228 -6.81 5.24 -4.95
CA LEU A 228 -6.15 5.48 -3.66
C LEU A 228 -5.01 4.48 -3.44
N ILE A 229 -5.25 3.20 -3.71
CA ILE A 229 -4.28 2.12 -3.55
C ILE A 229 -3.07 2.31 -4.49
N GLU A 230 -3.32 2.65 -5.75
CA GLU A 230 -2.28 3.03 -6.72
C GLU A 230 -1.59 4.33 -6.32
N GLY A 231 -2.38 5.32 -5.85
CA GLY A 231 -1.88 6.61 -5.42
C GLY A 231 -0.89 6.55 -4.25
N ILE A 232 -1.10 5.66 -3.27
CA ILE A 232 -0.17 5.46 -2.15
C ILE A 232 1.17 4.90 -2.65
N ALA A 233 1.14 3.90 -3.54
CA ALA A 233 2.35 3.34 -4.14
C ALA A 233 3.13 4.40 -4.92
N ASP A 234 2.43 5.22 -5.69
CA ASP A 234 3.02 6.28 -6.48
C ASP A 234 3.45 7.51 -5.66
N PHE A 235 2.81 7.78 -4.51
CA PHE A 235 3.31 8.74 -3.54
C PHE A 235 4.67 8.34 -2.98
N VAL A 236 4.84 7.06 -2.58
CA VAL A 236 6.15 6.59 -2.08
C VAL A 236 7.21 6.67 -3.19
N ARG A 237 6.84 6.30 -4.43
CA ARG A 237 7.71 6.45 -5.60
C ARG A 237 8.11 7.91 -5.85
N LEU A 238 7.16 8.85 -5.74
CA LEU A 238 7.39 10.29 -5.85
C LEU A 238 8.36 10.78 -4.78
N LYS A 239 8.12 10.45 -3.51
CA LYS A 239 8.95 10.86 -2.37
C LYS A 239 10.33 10.19 -2.35
N ALA A 240 10.46 9.01 -2.95
CA ALA A 240 11.76 8.38 -3.24
C ALA A 240 12.54 9.11 -4.35
N GLY A 241 11.93 10.13 -4.97
CA GLY A 241 12.52 10.85 -6.07
C GLY A 241 12.67 9.94 -7.29
N LEU A 242 11.68 9.10 -7.61
CA LEU A 242 11.68 8.16 -8.74
C LEU A 242 10.52 8.44 -9.72
N VAL A 243 10.15 9.72 -9.83
CA VAL A 243 9.08 10.21 -10.72
C VAL A 243 9.36 9.81 -12.18
N PRO A 244 8.40 9.17 -12.88
CA PRO A 244 8.50 8.86 -14.31
C PRO A 244 8.70 10.11 -15.16
N PRO A 245 9.44 10.02 -16.29
CA PRO A 245 9.67 11.17 -17.18
C PRO A 245 8.40 11.81 -17.76
N HIS A 246 7.30 11.07 -17.85
CA HIS A 246 6.03 11.54 -18.43
C HIS A 246 5.08 12.18 -17.41
N TRP A 247 5.38 12.10 -16.11
CA TRP A 247 4.57 12.77 -15.10
C TRP A 247 4.73 14.28 -15.17
N LYS A 248 3.61 14.98 -15.04
CA LYS A 248 3.52 16.44 -15.07
C LYS A 248 2.80 16.89 -13.81
N ARG A 249 3.53 17.61 -12.96
CA ARG A 249 2.93 18.27 -11.80
C ARG A 249 1.91 19.28 -12.28
N PRO A 250 0.66 19.24 -11.78
CA PRO A 250 -0.33 20.24 -12.16
C PRO A 250 0.05 21.60 -11.57
N MET A 251 -0.14 22.66 -12.35
CA MET A 251 0.20 24.01 -11.91
C MET A 251 -1.03 24.84 -11.54
N SER A 252 -2.25 24.31 -11.74
CA SER A 252 -3.50 24.97 -11.38
C SER A 252 -4.63 24.00 -11.09
N LYS A 253 -5.72 24.54 -10.55
CA LYS A 253 -6.98 23.84 -10.36
C LYS A 253 -7.52 23.19 -11.63
N ALA A 254 -7.34 23.83 -12.79
CA ALA A 254 -7.79 23.30 -14.07
C ALA A 254 -6.91 22.14 -14.59
N GLU A 255 -5.64 22.08 -14.18
CA GLU A 255 -4.67 21.10 -14.66
C GLU A 255 -4.57 19.83 -13.78
N ARG A 256 -5.09 19.87 -12.54
CA ARG A 256 -4.93 18.79 -11.56
C ARG A 256 -5.76 17.52 -11.82
N GLY A 257 -6.61 17.52 -12.84
CA GLY A 257 -7.52 16.40 -13.15
C GLY A 257 -8.92 16.57 -12.56
N GLY A 258 -9.82 15.67 -12.95
CA GLY A 258 -11.25 15.77 -12.62
C GLY A 258 -11.64 15.20 -11.25
N ARG A 259 -10.89 14.22 -10.74
CA ARG A 259 -11.15 13.53 -9.47
C ARG A 259 -9.85 13.23 -8.74
N TRP A 260 -9.91 13.15 -7.41
CA TRP A 260 -8.74 12.91 -6.57
C TRP A 260 -8.23 11.46 -6.65
N ASP A 261 -9.09 10.50 -7.01
CA ASP A 261 -8.87 9.05 -7.01
C ASP A 261 -8.63 8.47 -8.41
N GLN A 262 -8.08 9.26 -9.35
CA GLN A 262 -7.75 8.78 -10.71
C GLN A 262 -6.50 7.88 -10.75
N GLY A 263 -5.83 7.69 -9.60
CA GLY A 263 -4.60 6.94 -9.49
C GLY A 263 -3.40 7.72 -10.00
N TYR A 264 -2.26 7.02 -10.01
CA TYR A 264 -1.02 7.48 -10.60
C TYR A 264 -0.56 8.86 -10.11
N GLN A 265 -0.04 9.68 -11.03
CA GLN A 265 0.48 11.02 -10.72
C GLN A 265 -0.53 11.93 -10.03
N ILE A 266 -1.83 11.81 -10.36
CA ILE A 266 -2.87 12.72 -9.86
C ILE A 266 -3.04 12.51 -8.36
N THR A 267 -3.29 11.25 -7.96
CA THR A 267 -3.39 10.93 -6.54
C THR A 267 -2.06 11.13 -5.82
N ALA A 268 -0.92 10.82 -6.45
CA ALA A 268 0.39 10.98 -5.82
C ALA A 268 0.71 12.45 -5.45
N PHE A 269 0.49 13.40 -6.37
CA PHE A 269 0.69 14.83 -6.08
C PHE A 269 -0.32 15.36 -5.07
N PHE A 270 -1.54 14.84 -5.08
CA PHE A 270 -2.54 15.18 -4.06
C PHE A 270 -2.11 14.73 -2.65
N LEU A 271 -1.68 13.48 -2.52
CA LEU A 271 -1.18 12.94 -1.25
C LEU A 271 0.08 13.66 -0.79
N GLU A 272 0.98 14.04 -1.70
CA GLU A 272 2.14 14.87 -1.39
C GLU A 272 1.72 16.26 -0.87
N TRP A 273 0.70 16.90 -1.43
CA TRP A 273 0.17 18.16 -0.88
C TRP A 273 -0.43 17.97 0.53
N ILE A 274 -1.15 16.85 0.76
CA ILE A 274 -1.66 16.51 2.09
C ILE A 274 -0.51 16.40 3.10
N GLU A 275 0.52 15.64 2.75
CA GLU A 275 1.73 15.42 3.54
C GLU A 275 2.52 16.72 3.78
N ASP A 276 2.92 17.41 2.72
CA ASP A 276 3.95 18.45 2.81
C ASP A 276 3.37 19.84 3.11
N VAL A 277 2.08 20.06 2.88
CA VAL A 277 1.46 21.39 2.97
C VAL A 277 0.30 21.43 3.96
N ARG A 278 -0.69 20.54 3.79
CA ARG A 278 -1.99 20.69 4.46
C ARG A 278 -2.03 20.13 5.88
N VAL A 279 -1.38 18.99 6.10
CA VAL A 279 -1.47 18.23 7.36
C VAL A 279 -0.10 18.11 8.04
N GLY A 280 0.93 17.73 7.28
CA GLY A 280 2.29 17.53 7.78
C GLY A 280 2.79 16.11 7.55
N GLU A 281 4.12 15.94 7.67
CA GLU A 281 4.82 14.67 7.54
C GLU A 281 4.13 13.55 8.34
N GLY A 282 3.98 12.37 7.75
CA GLY A 282 3.29 11.23 8.34
C GLY A 282 1.77 11.19 8.13
N ALA A 283 1.19 12.16 7.41
CA ALA A 283 -0.23 12.16 7.09
C ALA A 283 -0.63 10.95 6.22
N VAL A 284 0.17 10.59 5.21
CA VAL A 284 -0.09 9.39 4.40
C VAL A 284 0.14 8.12 5.20
N GLY A 285 1.08 8.13 6.14
CA GLY A 285 1.26 7.05 7.12
C GLY A 285 0.02 6.81 8.00
N MET A 286 -0.63 7.89 8.48
CA MET A 286 -1.90 7.77 9.20
C MET A 286 -3.03 7.22 8.32
N LEU A 287 -3.09 7.64 7.06
CA LEU A 287 -4.07 7.12 6.11
C LEU A 287 -3.89 5.60 5.93
N ASN A 288 -2.66 5.15 5.72
CA ASN A 288 -2.32 3.73 5.61
C ASN A 288 -2.64 2.96 6.90
N ASP A 289 -2.34 3.51 8.08
CA ASP A 289 -2.70 2.91 9.38
C ASP A 289 -4.22 2.84 9.59
N ARG A 290 -4.97 3.83 9.10
CA ARG A 290 -6.44 3.85 9.14
C ARG A 290 -7.05 2.72 8.31
N LEU A 291 -6.50 2.44 7.13
CA LEU A 291 -6.91 1.31 6.30
C LEU A 291 -6.74 -0.03 7.04
N LEU A 292 -5.69 -0.17 7.87
CA LEU A 292 -5.50 -1.35 8.71
C LEU A 292 -6.51 -1.44 9.86
N ARG A 293 -6.75 -0.34 10.58
CA ARG A 293 -7.52 -0.41 11.84
C ARG A 293 -9.02 -0.41 11.62
N VAL A 294 -9.48 0.42 10.68
CA VAL A 294 -10.91 0.68 10.46
C VAL A 294 -11.32 0.29 9.05
N GLY A 295 -10.43 0.41 8.06
CA GLY A 295 -10.77 0.25 6.66
C GLY A 295 -11.40 1.50 6.07
N TYR A 296 -11.75 1.44 4.79
CA TYR A 296 -12.35 2.54 4.06
C TYR A 296 -13.87 2.56 4.28
N VAL A 297 -14.36 3.37 5.21
CA VAL A 297 -15.78 3.37 5.64
C VAL A 297 -16.29 4.78 5.89
N GLY A 298 -17.61 4.95 5.80
CA GLY A 298 -18.30 6.20 6.18
C GLY A 298 -18.14 7.33 5.16
N GLU A 299 -17.59 7.03 3.98
CA GLU A 299 -17.67 7.95 2.86
C GLU A 299 -19.10 7.88 2.31
N SER A 300 -19.78 9.02 2.26
CA SER A 300 -21.05 9.14 1.55
C SER A 300 -20.77 8.81 0.09
N ASP A 301 -21.53 7.89 -0.51
CA ASP A 301 -21.36 7.44 -1.90
C ASP A 301 -21.51 8.61 -2.89
N GLY A 302 -20.43 9.36 -3.08
CA GLY A 302 -20.27 10.40 -4.09
C GLY A 302 -19.71 9.79 -5.36
N ASN A 303 -20.46 8.86 -5.98
CA ASN A 303 -20.27 8.35 -7.34
C ASN A 303 -18.88 7.77 -7.69
N GLY A 304 -18.60 6.56 -7.20
CA GLY A 304 -17.64 5.64 -7.81
C GLY A 304 -18.39 4.53 -8.51
N GLY A 305 -18.85 4.78 -9.74
CA GLY A 305 -19.41 3.73 -10.58
C GLY A 305 -18.34 2.69 -10.86
N ASP A 306 -18.62 1.46 -10.45
CA ASP A 306 -17.92 0.27 -10.92
C ASP A 306 -18.18 0.16 -12.44
N GLU A 307 -17.19 0.50 -13.27
CA GLU A 307 -17.20 0.09 -14.67
C GLU A 307 -16.75 -1.38 -14.73
N ASP A 308 -17.72 -2.28 -14.59
CA ASP A 308 -17.60 -3.69 -14.96
C ASP A 308 -18.09 -3.85 -16.40
N ASP A 309 -17.14 -4.03 -17.32
CA ASP A 309 -17.41 -4.39 -18.71
C ASP A 309 -17.92 -5.85 -18.76
N GLY A 310 -19.22 -6.04 -18.99
CA GLY A 310 -19.76 -7.38 -19.20
C GLY A 310 -21.27 -7.49 -19.37
N ASP A 311 -21.72 -7.33 -20.61
CA ASP A 311 -22.65 -8.23 -21.32
C ASP A 311 -24.11 -8.41 -20.80
N ASP A 312 -25.02 -8.09 -21.71
CA ASP A 312 -26.38 -8.60 -21.93
C ASP A 312 -27.53 -8.32 -20.95
N GLY A 313 -28.62 -7.77 -21.52
CA GLY A 313 -29.98 -8.17 -21.15
C GLY A 313 -30.95 -7.02 -20.94
N GLU A 314 -31.73 -6.74 -21.99
CA GLU A 314 -33.05 -6.12 -21.86
C GLU A 314 -33.90 -6.90 -20.84
N ASP A 315 -34.55 -6.20 -19.90
CA ASP A 315 -35.96 -6.43 -19.59
C ASP A 315 -36.49 -5.31 -18.67
N THR A 316 -37.50 -4.63 -19.21
CA THR A 316 -38.44 -3.73 -18.54
C THR A 316 -39.33 -4.53 -17.58
N ASP A 317 -39.53 -4.05 -16.36
CA ASP A 317 -40.83 -4.23 -15.70
C ASP A 317 -41.08 -3.11 -14.68
N ASP A 318 -42.25 -2.48 -14.87
CA ASP A 318 -42.83 -1.42 -14.05
C ASP A 318 -43.42 -2.02 -12.77
N GLY A 319 -43.32 -1.30 -11.65
CA GLY A 319 -43.91 -1.72 -10.39
C GLY A 319 -43.93 -0.60 -9.39
N ASP A 320 -44.87 0.33 -9.58
CA ASP A 320 -45.39 1.22 -8.55
C ASP A 320 -45.77 0.42 -7.28
N ASP A 321 -45.38 0.92 -6.11
CA ASP A 321 -46.26 0.92 -4.94
C ASP A 321 -45.69 1.86 -3.86
N GLU A 322 -46.45 2.92 -3.63
CA GLU A 322 -46.36 3.81 -2.48
C GLU A 322 -46.77 3.05 -1.22
N ASP A 323 -45.99 3.12 -0.13
CA ASP A 323 -46.60 3.00 1.19
C ASP A 323 -45.85 3.83 2.25
N HIS A 324 -46.66 4.60 2.97
CA HIS A 324 -46.32 5.44 4.10
C HIS A 324 -46.19 4.58 5.36
N GLY A 325 -45.20 4.86 6.21
CA GLY A 325 -45.10 4.19 7.50
C GLY A 325 -44.03 4.77 8.43
N ASP A 326 -44.43 5.84 9.11
CA ASP A 326 -44.17 6.19 10.52
C ASP A 326 -42.76 6.05 11.12
N ASP A 327 -42.28 7.22 11.55
CA ASP A 327 -41.15 7.46 12.44
C ASP A 327 -41.35 6.78 13.81
N GLU A 328 -40.46 5.84 14.18
CA GLU A 328 -40.24 5.46 15.57
C GLU A 328 -38.78 5.74 15.96
N GLU A 329 -38.60 6.82 16.73
CA GLU A 329 -37.36 7.18 17.41
C GLU A 329 -37.05 6.18 18.54
N ASP A 330 -36.25 5.17 18.24
CA ASP A 330 -35.66 4.30 19.28
C ASP A 330 -34.45 4.99 19.94
N GLN A 331 -34.71 5.61 21.10
CA GLN A 331 -33.69 6.00 22.08
C GLN A 331 -33.06 4.75 22.73
N GLU A 332 -31.99 4.21 22.13
CA GLU A 332 -31.13 3.23 22.80
C GLU A 332 -29.82 3.87 23.32
N GLY A 333 -29.77 3.99 24.65
CA GLY A 333 -28.60 3.79 25.53
C GLY A 333 -27.24 4.33 25.07
N ALA A 334 -26.75 5.35 25.78
CA ALA A 334 -25.37 5.83 25.73
C ALA A 334 -24.36 4.76 26.21
N GLY A 335 -24.03 3.82 25.33
CA GLY A 335 -22.82 3.01 25.44
C GLY A 335 -21.60 3.86 25.18
N VAL A 336 -20.55 3.71 26.00
CA VAL A 336 -19.25 4.34 25.77
C VAL A 336 -18.71 3.82 24.45
N MET A 337 -18.87 4.61 23.37
CA MET A 337 -18.30 4.30 22.07
C MET A 337 -16.78 4.30 22.17
N THR A 338 -16.16 3.28 21.61
CA THR A 338 -14.71 3.27 21.46
C THR A 338 -14.26 4.35 20.48
N ASP A 339 -13.04 4.86 20.62
CA ASP A 339 -12.49 5.86 19.69
C ASP A 339 -12.55 5.38 18.23
N ASP A 340 -12.38 4.07 18.01
CA ASP A 340 -12.47 3.44 16.68
C ASP A 340 -13.90 3.50 16.10
N GLU A 341 -14.92 3.22 16.92
CA GLU A 341 -16.34 3.32 16.52
C GLU A 341 -16.76 4.78 16.29
N TYR A 342 -16.26 5.72 17.09
CA TYR A 342 -16.50 7.15 16.89
C TYR A 342 -15.87 7.64 15.58
N LEU A 343 -14.63 7.25 15.29
CA LEU A 343 -13.97 7.63 14.05
C LEU A 343 -14.59 6.97 12.82
N ALA A 344 -15.11 5.73 12.93
CA ALA A 344 -15.81 5.06 11.83
C ALA A 344 -17.10 5.79 11.42
N LYS A 345 -17.72 6.56 12.33
CA LYS A 345 -18.91 7.38 12.05
C LYS A 345 -18.61 8.69 11.33
N ARG A 346 -17.37 9.17 11.31
CA ARG A 346 -17.00 10.51 10.79
C ARG A 346 -16.48 10.52 9.35
N GLY A 347 -16.66 9.43 8.60
CA GLY A 347 -16.06 9.26 7.28
C GLY A 347 -14.56 8.99 7.35
N PHE A 348 -14.02 8.34 6.33
CA PHE A 348 -12.62 7.93 6.29
C PHE A 348 -11.69 9.16 6.25
N TRP A 349 -11.91 10.07 5.31
CA TRP A 349 -11.09 11.27 5.12
C TRP A 349 -11.34 12.31 6.19
N ARG A 350 -12.61 12.60 6.50
CA ARG A 350 -12.97 13.59 7.51
C ARG A 350 -12.57 13.16 8.91
N GLY A 351 -12.62 11.87 9.23
CA GLY A 351 -12.07 11.33 10.47
C GLY A 351 -10.57 11.54 10.62
N LEU A 352 -9.80 11.54 9.52
CA LEU A 352 -8.35 11.76 9.53
C LEU A 352 -7.95 13.24 9.49
N PHE A 353 -8.55 14.01 8.58
CA PHE A 353 -8.05 15.32 8.19
C PHE A 353 -9.06 16.46 8.45
N GLY A 354 -10.22 16.13 9.05
CA GLY A 354 -11.27 17.08 9.38
C GLY A 354 -12.12 17.56 8.21
N ALA A 355 -11.86 17.06 7.00
CA ALA A 355 -12.56 17.39 5.75
C ALA A 355 -12.71 16.13 4.88
N ASP A 356 -13.79 16.07 4.09
CA ASP A 356 -14.01 14.95 3.15
C ASP A 356 -13.02 15.00 1.98
N ALA A 357 -12.86 13.91 1.25
CA ALA A 357 -11.93 13.84 0.12
C ALA A 357 -12.17 14.93 -0.93
N LEU A 358 -13.44 15.22 -1.25
CA LEU A 358 -13.81 16.26 -2.22
C LEU A 358 -13.51 17.68 -1.71
N GLU A 359 -13.69 17.94 -0.40
CA GLU A 359 -13.34 19.23 0.20
C GLU A 359 -11.81 19.45 0.20
N LEU A 360 -11.04 18.40 0.51
CA LEU A 360 -9.58 18.43 0.44
C LEU A 360 -9.09 18.58 -1.00
N TRP A 361 -9.74 17.88 -1.94
CA TRP A 361 -9.47 18.02 -3.35
C TRP A 361 -9.67 19.47 -3.77
N GLU A 362 -10.79 20.10 -3.41
CA GLU A 362 -11.04 21.50 -3.75
C GLU A 362 -9.98 22.45 -3.17
N GLN A 363 -9.61 22.28 -1.90
CA GLN A 363 -8.52 23.04 -1.26
C GLN A 363 -7.19 22.89 -1.98
N TYR A 364 -6.86 21.68 -2.49
CA TYR A 364 -5.66 21.46 -3.29
C TYR A 364 -5.69 22.27 -4.59
N GLY A 365 -6.85 22.34 -5.25
CA GLY A 365 -7.02 23.17 -6.43
C GLY A 365 -6.78 24.65 -6.17
N GLU A 366 -7.38 25.19 -5.11
CA GLU A 366 -7.18 26.58 -4.69
C GLU A 366 -5.72 26.87 -4.33
N TYR A 367 -5.05 25.94 -3.67
CA TYR A 367 -3.62 26.03 -3.37
C TYR A 367 -2.78 26.15 -4.65
N LEU A 368 -3.04 25.33 -5.67
CA LEU A 368 -2.33 25.40 -6.94
C LEU A 368 -2.54 26.75 -7.65
N ASP A 369 -3.77 27.27 -7.64
CA ASP A 369 -4.06 28.57 -8.24
C ASP A 369 -3.36 29.72 -7.50
N ALA A 370 -3.28 29.64 -6.16
CA ALA A 370 -2.57 30.62 -5.35
C ALA A 370 -1.07 30.67 -5.66
N LEU A 371 -0.44 29.51 -5.95
CA LEU A 371 0.96 29.45 -6.36
C LEU A 371 1.26 30.12 -7.71
N LYS A 372 0.26 30.28 -8.59
CA LYS A 372 0.45 31.01 -9.86
C LYS A 372 0.54 32.53 -9.67
N VAL A 373 -0.02 33.05 -8.57
CA VAL A 373 -0.13 34.49 -8.30
C VAL A 373 1.05 34.99 -7.45
N SER A 374 1.73 34.10 -6.72
CA SER A 374 2.96 34.36 -5.96
C SER A 374 4.20 34.27 -6.82
#